data_AF-A0A2E6QP71-F1
#
_entry.id   AF-A0A2E6QP71-F1
#
_cell.length_a   1.000
_cell.length_b   1.000
_cell.length_c   1.000
_cell.angle_alpha   90.00
_cell.angle_beta   90.00
_cell.angle_gamma   90.00
#
_symmetry.space_group_name_H-M   'P 1'
#
loop_
_entity.id
_entity.type
_entity.pdbx_description
1 polymer ?
#
loop_
_entity_poly.entity_id
_entity_poly.type
_entity_poly.pdbx_seq_one_letter_code
_entity_poly.pdbx_strand_id
1 'polypeptide(L)' 'MPTPPPYAPDERPLRPDDAPHLIALSAEAGWNQTVADWAFLIDHGAGWGLWEGETPIASAMIL' A
#
# COMPACT_ATOMS: atom_id res chain seq x y z
N MET A 1 14.77 -20.43 -4.63
CA MET A 1 14.20 -19.25 -3.96
C MET A 1 14.22 -19.55 -2.47
N PRO A 2 14.87 -18.74 -1.62
CA PRO A 2 14.79 -18.95 -0.17
C PRO A 2 13.33 -18.83 0.29
N THR A 3 12.91 -19.70 1.20
CA THR A 3 11.59 -19.64 1.82
C THR A 3 11.48 -18.36 2.66
N PRO A 4 10.46 -17.50 2.46
CA PRO A 4 10.30 -16.31 3.29
C PRO A 4 10.11 -16.71 4.76
N PRO A 5 10.56 -15.89 5.73
CA PRO A 5 10.37 -16.17 7.15
C PRO A 5 8.87 -16.31 7.46
N PRO A 6 8.49 -17.08 8.49
CA PRO A 6 7.09 -17.35 8.85
C PRO A 6 6.28 -16.10 9.24
N TYR A 7 6.92 -14.92 9.30
CA TYR A 7 6.34 -13.61 9.58
C TYR A 7 6.70 -12.57 8.51
N ALA A 8 7.05 -13.00 7.30
CA ALA A 8 7.21 -12.04 6.22
C ALA A 8 5.85 -11.37 5.94
N PRO A 9 5.80 -10.02 5.89
CA PRO A 9 4.58 -9.35 5.47
C PRO A 9 4.21 -9.81 4.05
N ASP A 10 2.91 -9.91 3.78
CA ASP A 10 2.37 -10.25 2.46
C ASP A 10 2.66 -9.10 1.51
N GLU A 11 3.49 -9.35 0.51
CA GLU A 11 3.87 -8.38 -0.50
C GLU A 11 2.98 -8.60 -1.74
N ARG A 12 2.16 -7.59 -2.08
CA ARG A 12 1.23 -7.69 -3.21
C ARG A 12 1.06 -6.36 -3.97
N PRO A 13 0.77 -6.41 -5.27
CA PRO A 13 0.41 -5.22 -6.04
C PRO A 13 -0.82 -4.52 -5.44
N LEU A 14 -0.78 -3.18 -5.40
CA LEU A 14 -1.91 -2.38 -4.94
C LEU A 14 -3.04 -2.39 -5.97
N ARG A 15 -4.27 -2.38 -5.47
CA ARG A 15 -5.51 -2.32 -6.25
C ARG A 15 -6.32 -1.09 -5.85
N PRO A 16 -7.22 -0.58 -6.73
CA PRO A 16 -8.04 0.58 -6.40
C PRO A 16 -8.82 0.44 -5.09
N ASP A 17 -9.29 -0.77 -4.78
CA ASP A 17 -10.01 -1.08 -3.54
C ASP A 17 -9.15 -0.95 -2.26
N ASP A 18 -7.82 -0.91 -2.39
CA ASP A 18 -6.91 -0.72 -1.28
C ASP A 18 -6.79 0.77 -0.86
N ALA A 19 -7.22 1.71 -1.71
CA ALA A 19 -7.06 3.15 -1.47
C ALA A 19 -7.55 3.64 -0.09
N PRO A 20 -8.69 3.18 0.47
CA PRO A 20 -9.10 3.56 1.82
C PRO A 20 -8.12 3.12 2.92
N HIS A 21 -7.45 1.97 2.76
CA HIS A 21 -6.52 1.42 3.73
C HIS A 21 -5.17 2.16 3.73
N LEU A 22 -4.77 2.73 2.59
CA LEU A 22 -3.49 3.42 2.43
C LEU A 22 -3.47 4.83 3.03
N ILE A 23 -4.63 5.42 3.31
CA ILE A 23 -4.73 6.72 3.98
C ILE A 23 -4.14 6.68 5.39
N ALA A 24 -4.27 5.55 6.08
CA ALA A 24 -3.68 5.39 7.41
C ALA A 24 -2.16 5.60 7.36
N LEU A 25 -1.48 5.01 6.37
CA LEU A 25 -0.04 5.19 6.15
C LEU A 25 0.31 6.65 5.84
N SER A 26 -0.47 7.32 5.00
CA SER A 26 -0.27 8.75 4.72
C SER A 26 -0.43 9.60 5.98
N ALA A 27 -1.44 9.31 6.80
CA ALA A 27 -1.69 10.03 8.05
C ALA A 27 -0.54 9.82 9.05
N GLU A 28 -0.03 8.60 9.18
CA GLU A 28 1.13 8.27 10.02
C GLU A 28 2.41 8.99 9.56
N ALA A 29 2.61 9.11 8.25
CA ALA A 29 3.72 9.86 7.65
C ALA A 29 3.54 11.39 7.68
N GLY A 30 2.38 11.89 8.13
CA GLY A 30 2.04 13.32 8.13
C GLY A 30 1.79 13.91 6.74
N TRP A 31 1.44 13.06 5.76
CA TRP A 31 1.10 13.47 4.40
C TRP A 31 -0.38 13.84 4.29
N ASN A 32 -0.68 14.84 3.47
CA ASN A 32 -2.03 15.38 3.27
C ASN A 32 -2.83 14.64 2.18
N GLN A 33 -2.57 13.35 1.97
CA GLN A 33 -3.22 12.57 0.91
C GLN A 33 -4.64 12.12 1.29
N THR A 34 -5.49 11.99 0.28
CA THR A 34 -6.89 11.55 0.39
C THR A 34 -7.12 10.20 -0.33
N VAL A 35 -8.32 9.62 -0.19
CA VAL A 35 -8.71 8.42 -0.96
C VAL A 35 -8.58 8.68 -2.46
N ALA A 36 -8.97 9.88 -2.91
CA ALA A 36 -8.96 10.24 -4.31
C ALA A 36 -7.55 10.33 -4.88
N ASP A 37 -6.59 10.84 -4.09
CA ASP A 37 -5.18 10.87 -4.48
C ASP A 37 -4.63 9.45 -4.66
N TRP A 38 -4.92 8.56 -3.70
CA TRP A 38 -4.52 7.15 -3.80
C TRP A 38 -5.16 6.42 -4.97
N ALA A 39 -6.45 6.59 -5.19
CA ALA A 39 -7.14 6.02 -6.34
C ALA A 39 -6.52 6.51 -7.66
N PHE A 40 -6.21 7.80 -7.77
CA PHE A 40 -5.53 8.36 -8.94
C PHE A 40 -4.14 7.76 -9.15
N LEU A 41 -3.31 7.71 -8.10
CA LEU A 41 -1.96 7.14 -8.15
C LEU A 41 -1.99 5.66 -8.59
N ILE A 42 -2.91 4.86 -8.06
CA ILE A 42 -3.04 3.44 -8.37
C ILE A 42 -3.55 3.22 -9.80
N ASP A 43 -4.49 4.05 -10.26
CA ASP A 43 -5.07 3.95 -11.60
C ASP A 43 -4.07 4.34 -12.70
N HIS A 44 -3.20 5.32 -12.43
CA HIS A 44 -2.26 5.86 -13.42
C HIS A 44 -0.81 5.35 -13.27
N GLY A 45 -0.49 4.72 -12.15
CA GLY A 45 0.86 4.28 -11.79
C GLY A 45 0.96 2.79 -11.51
N ALA A 46 2.05 2.40 -10.84
CA ALA A 46 2.25 1.06 -10.34
C ALA A 46 2.65 1.09 -8.86
N GLY A 47 1.98 0.25 -8.07
CA GLY A 47 2.10 0.24 -6.62
C GLY A 47 2.32 -1.14 -6.03
N TRP A 48 3.09 -1.19 -4.95
CA TRP A 48 3.26 -2.38 -4.12
C TRP A 48 2.99 -2.04 -2.66
N GLY A 49 2.32 -2.95 -1.97
CA GLY A 49 2.05 -2.86 -0.54
C GLY A 49 2.63 -4.05 0.22
N LEU A 50 3.13 -3.80 1.42
CA LEU A 50 3.43 -4.81 2.42
C LEU A 50 2.30 -4.86 3.45
N TRP A 51 1.81 -6.05 3.76
CA TRP A 51 0.63 -6.25 4.58
C TRP A 51 0.90 -7.21 5.75
N GLU A 52 0.35 -6.90 6.92
CA GLU A 52 0.17 -7.85 8.01
C GLU A 52 -1.32 -8.22 8.11
N GLY A 53 -1.70 -9.31 7.45
CA GLY A 53 -3.11 -9.67 7.25
C GLY A 53 -3.80 -8.65 6.34
N GLU A 54 -4.86 -8.01 6.85
CA GLU A 54 -5.60 -6.96 6.12
C GLU A 54 -5.08 -5.54 6.40
N THR A 55 -4.02 -5.40 7.20
CA THR A 55 -3.46 -4.10 7.57
C THR A 55 -2.24 -3.80 6.70
N PRO A 56 -2.23 -2.70 5.91
CA PRO A 56 -1.04 -2.30 5.19
C PRO A 56 -0.03 -1.65 6.16
N ILE A 57 1.23 -2.04 6.09
CA ILE A 57 2.31 -1.54 6.94
C ILE A 57 3.34 -0.71 6.16
N ALA A 58 3.37 -0.86 4.84
CA ALA A 58 4.18 -0.03 3.94
C ALA A 58 3.58 -0.03 2.53
N SER A 59 3.85 1.04 1.80
CA SER A 59 3.47 1.18 0.39
C SER A 59 4.54 1.92 -0.38
N ALA A 60 4.77 1.52 -1.63
CA ALA A 60 5.60 2.23 -2.59
C ALA A 60 4.86 2.41 -3.90
N MET A 61 5.02 3.57 -4.52
CA MET A 61 4.37 3.95 -5.78
C MET A 61 5.39 4.53 -6.74
N ILE A 62 5.22 4.23 -8.03
CA ILE A 62 5.80 4.97 -9.15
C ILE A 62 4.65 5.51 -10.00
N LEU A 63 4.70 6.80 -10.31
CA LEU A 63 3.85 7.50 -11.27
C LEU A 63 4.74 8.31 -12.22
#